data_AF-A0A166LHD2-F1
#
_entry.id   AF-A0A166LHD2-F1
#
_cell.length_a   1.000
_cell.length_b   1.000
_cell.length_c   1.000
_cell.angle_alpha   90.00
_cell.angle_beta   90.00
_cell.angle_gamma   90.00
#
_symmetry.space_group_name_H-M   'P 1'
#
loop_
_entity.id
_entity.type
_entity.pdbx_description
1 polymer ?
#
loop_
_entity_poly.entity_id
_entity_poly.type
_entity_poly.pdbx_seq_one_letter_code
_entity_poly.pdbx_strand_id
1 'polypeptide(L)'
;IEDTSSEEMASFLSLLYPRTFDAPEVETVAEWTAVLRLATMWEFEAVRRLALKQLDPGVLPLERLVLGRAHNLPGWLEQAFVDCILREDLPTSEEMQGLALTLNDFACIAWARD
;
A
#
# COMPACT_ATOMS: atom_id res chain seq x y z
N ILE A 1 1.89 -12.75 -19.62
CA ILE A 1 2.75 -11.94 -18.74
C ILE A 1 2.68 -10.53 -19.30
N GLU A 2 1.55 -9.83 -19.15
CA GLU A 2 1.34 -8.59 -19.92
C GLU A 2 0.17 -7.83 -19.29
N ASP A 3 0.42 -7.23 -18.12
CA ASP A 3 -0.36 -6.12 -17.55
C ASP A 3 0.60 -5.32 -16.65
N THR A 4 1.72 -4.93 -17.23
CA THR A 4 2.69 -4.05 -16.59
C THR A 4 2.90 -2.88 -17.52
N SER A 5 2.49 -1.69 -17.10
CA SER A 5 2.73 -0.49 -17.88
C SER A 5 4.23 -0.26 -17.99
N SER A 6 4.69 0.27 -19.13
CA SER A 6 6.10 0.59 -19.33
C SER A 6 6.64 1.51 -18.23
N GLU A 7 5.79 2.34 -17.64
CA GLU A 7 6.12 3.26 -16.55
C GLU A 7 6.34 2.53 -15.21
N GLU A 8 5.54 1.51 -14.92
CA GLU A 8 5.68 0.67 -13.73
C GLU A 8 6.99 -0.13 -13.79
N MET A 9 7.30 -0.68 -14.97
CA MET A 9 8.55 -1.40 -15.19
C MET A 9 9.77 -0.47 -15.16
N ALA A 10 9.65 0.75 -15.71
CA ALA A 10 10.70 1.76 -15.61
C ALA A 10 10.98 2.14 -14.15
N SER A 11 9.94 2.32 -13.34
CA SER A 11 10.04 2.62 -11.89
C SER A 11 10.69 1.48 -11.10
N PHE A 12 10.39 0.23 -11.46
CA PHE A 12 11.05 -0.92 -10.84
C PHE A 12 12.52 -1.05 -11.26
N LEU A 13 12.83 -0.80 -12.54
CA LEU A 13 14.20 -0.88 -13.05
C LEU A 13 15.08 0.27 -12.55
N SER A 14 14.54 1.47 -12.33
CA SER A 14 15.30 2.59 -11.73
C SER A 14 15.74 2.28 -10.29
N LEU A 15 14.96 1.47 -9.56
CA LEU A 15 15.34 0.96 -8.23
C LEU A 15 16.47 -0.07 -8.26
N LEU A 16 16.50 -0.93 -9.28
CA LEU A 16 17.55 -1.95 -9.44
C LEU A 16 18.83 -1.39 -10.06
N TYR A 17 18.68 -0.40 -10.94
CA TYR A 17 19.76 0.26 -11.66
C TYR A 17 19.66 1.78 -11.48
N PRO A 18 19.87 2.29 -10.26
CA PRO A 18 19.81 3.72 -9.99
C PRO A 18 20.92 4.43 -10.77
N ARG A 19 20.56 5.50 -11.49
CA ARG A 19 21.56 6.36 -12.16
C ARG A 19 22.30 7.23 -11.16
N THR A 20 21.65 7.53 -10.04
CA THR A 20 22.20 8.21 -8.87
C THR A 20 21.92 7.39 -7.62
N PHE A 21 22.96 6.97 -6.90
CA PHE A 21 22.82 6.17 -5.68
C PHE A 21 22.32 6.97 -4.46
N ASP A 22 22.27 8.31 -4.57
CA ASP A 22 21.96 9.19 -3.44
C ASP A 22 20.45 9.35 -3.17
N ALA A 23 19.57 9.04 -4.13
CA ALA A 23 18.12 9.11 -3.94
C ALA A 23 17.37 8.10 -4.82
N PRO A 24 16.30 7.46 -4.33
CA PRO A 24 15.38 6.70 -5.18
C PRO A 24 14.75 7.66 -6.21
N GLU A 25 14.79 7.30 -7.49
CA GLU A 25 14.10 8.03 -8.58
C GLU A 25 12.57 7.86 -8.53
N VAL A 26 12.07 7.11 -7.54
CA VAL A 26 10.65 6.82 -7.30
C VAL A 26 10.14 7.77 -6.22
N GLU A 27 9.30 8.72 -6.60
CA GLU A 27 8.87 9.82 -5.72
C GLU A 27 7.41 9.70 -5.30
N THR A 28 6.58 9.00 -6.07
CA THR A 28 5.12 9.01 -5.87
C THR A 28 4.60 7.71 -5.24
N VAL A 29 3.53 7.82 -4.45
CA VAL A 29 2.82 6.68 -3.86
C VAL A 29 2.34 5.69 -4.93
N ALA A 30 1.92 6.21 -6.10
CA ALA A 30 1.49 5.39 -7.23
C ALA A 30 2.64 4.54 -7.79
N GLU A 31 3.82 5.12 -7.99
CA GLU A 31 4.99 4.38 -8.47
C GLU A 31 5.46 3.36 -7.43
N TRP A 32 5.49 3.71 -6.15
CA TRP A 32 5.83 2.75 -5.08
C TRP A 32 4.85 1.59 -4.98
N THR A 33 3.56 1.84 -5.23
CA THR A 33 2.53 0.79 -5.32
C THR A 33 2.77 -0.12 -6.51
N ALA A 34 3.15 0.43 -7.66
CA ALA A 34 3.53 -0.34 -8.83
C ALA A 34 4.79 -1.20 -8.57
N VAL A 35 5.82 -0.62 -7.95
CA VAL A 35 7.03 -1.34 -7.54
C VAL A 35 6.70 -2.48 -6.58
N LEU A 36 5.83 -2.25 -5.59
CA LEU A 36 5.39 -3.28 -4.64
C LEU A 36 4.68 -4.43 -5.38
N ARG A 37 3.83 -4.12 -6.36
CA ARG A 37 3.13 -5.11 -7.19
C ARG A 37 4.11 -5.96 -7.99
N LEU A 38 5.06 -5.33 -8.68
CA LEU A 38 6.08 -6.03 -9.47
C LEU A 38 7.03 -6.85 -8.59
N ALA A 39 7.48 -6.29 -7.46
CA ALA A 39 8.33 -6.98 -6.50
C ALA A 39 7.63 -8.21 -5.90
N THR A 40 6.32 -8.13 -5.64
CA THR A 40 5.53 -9.27 -5.16
C THR A 40 5.35 -10.33 -6.26
N MET A 41 5.04 -9.90 -7.48
CA MET A 41 4.85 -10.81 -8.63
C MET A 41 6.12 -11.55 -9.03
N TRP A 42 7.28 -10.92 -8.89
CA TRP A 42 8.59 -11.51 -9.23
C TRP A 42 9.36 -12.03 -8.01
N GLU A 43 8.74 -12.04 -6.83
CA GLU A 43 9.32 -12.55 -5.58
C GLU A 43 10.64 -11.85 -5.16
N PHE A 44 10.80 -10.56 -5.49
CA PHE A 44 11.93 -9.74 -5.06
C PHE A 44 11.71 -9.20 -3.64
N GLU A 45 11.98 -10.04 -2.64
CA GLU A 45 11.74 -9.73 -1.22
C GLU A 45 12.48 -8.49 -0.69
N ALA A 46 13.69 -8.20 -1.19
CA ALA A 46 14.44 -7.01 -0.78
C ALA A 46 13.77 -5.71 -1.26
N VAL A 47 13.34 -5.68 -2.53
CA VAL A 47 12.66 -4.54 -3.14
C VAL A 47 11.26 -4.37 -2.53
N ARG A 48 10.56 -5.48 -2.27
CA ARG A 48 9.28 -5.49 -1.55
C ARG A 48 9.38 -4.80 -0.20
N ARG A 49 10.37 -5.15 0.63
CA ARG A 49 10.59 -4.49 1.93
C ARG A 49 10.91 -3.01 1.80
N LEU A 50 11.67 -2.62 0.78
CA LEU A 50 12.01 -1.22 0.53
C LEU A 50 10.77 -0.41 0.14
N ALA A 51 9.95 -0.93 -0.77
CA ALA A 51 8.70 -0.30 -1.18
C ALA A 51 7.76 -0.12 0.01
N LEU A 52 7.63 -1.12 0.87
CA LEU A 52 6.82 -1.01 2.09
C LEU A 52 7.33 0.07 3.04
N LYS A 53 8.65 0.17 3.25
CA LYS A 53 9.23 1.23 4.11
C LYS A 53 8.95 2.63 3.59
N GLN A 54 8.90 2.82 2.27
CA GLN A 54 8.65 4.12 1.66
C GLN A 54 7.16 4.46 1.60
N LEU A 55 6.30 3.45 1.46
CA LEU A 55 4.85 3.63 1.52
C LEU A 55 4.34 3.87 2.95
N ASP A 56 4.99 3.30 3.97
CA ASP A 56 4.56 3.39 5.36
C ASP A 56 4.32 4.84 5.88
N PRO A 57 5.20 5.83 5.64
CA PRO A 57 4.93 7.20 6.10
C PRO A 57 3.88 7.96 5.28
N GLY A 58 3.56 7.53 4.05
CA GLY A 58 2.75 8.31 3.10
C GLY A 58 1.33 7.79 2.84
N VAL A 59 1.04 6.55 3.24
CA VAL A 59 -0.22 5.88 2.89
C VAL A 59 -1.30 6.13 3.95
N LEU A 60 -2.50 6.48 3.50
CA LEU A 60 -3.66 6.65 4.38
C LEU A 60 -4.03 5.31 5.04
N PRO A 61 -4.52 5.28 6.29
CA PRO A 61 -4.88 4.04 6.99
C PRO A 61 -5.80 3.12 6.17
N LEU A 62 -6.75 3.71 5.45
CA LEU A 62 -7.69 3.00 4.59
C LEU A 62 -7.02 2.38 3.35
N GLU A 63 -6.12 3.12 2.70
CA GLU A 63 -5.31 2.61 1.58
C GLU A 63 -4.34 1.53 2.04
N ARG A 64 -3.75 1.67 3.24
CA ARG A 64 -2.91 0.66 3.89
C ARG A 64 -3.67 -0.65 4.07
N LEU A 65 -4.95 -0.59 4.43
CA LEU A 65 -5.80 -1.77 4.56
C LEU A 65 -6.00 -2.48 3.21
N VAL A 66 -6.28 -1.74 2.14
CA VAL A 66 -6.44 -2.30 0.78
C VAL A 66 -5.14 -2.90 0.28
N LEU A 67 -4.03 -2.18 0.38
CA LEU A 67 -2.71 -2.66 -0.02
C LEU A 67 -2.26 -3.86 0.82
N GLY A 68 -2.53 -3.81 2.12
CA GLY A 68 -2.26 -4.90 3.04
C GLY A 68 -3.00 -6.18 2.63
N ARG A 69 -4.25 -6.05 2.20
CA ARG A 69 -5.04 -7.19 1.70
C ARG A 69 -4.57 -7.67 0.33
N ALA A 70 -4.31 -6.75 -0.59
CA ALA A 70 -3.87 -7.07 -1.96
C ALA A 70 -2.50 -7.77 -1.98
N HIS A 71 -1.60 -7.44 -1.06
CA HIS A 71 -0.25 -7.98 -0.97
C HIS A 71 -0.05 -8.98 0.19
N ASN A 72 -1.15 -9.38 0.85
CA ASN A 72 -1.18 -10.32 1.97
C ASN A 72 -0.17 -9.98 3.10
N LEU A 73 -0.25 -8.75 3.60
CA LEU A 73 0.62 -8.18 4.62
C LEU A 73 -0.14 -8.04 5.96
N PRO A 74 -0.11 -9.06 6.84
CA PRO A 74 -0.93 -9.06 8.06
C PRO A 74 -0.59 -7.92 9.02
N GLY A 75 0.69 -7.56 9.19
CA GLY A 75 1.08 -6.45 10.06
C GLY A 75 0.60 -5.08 9.57
N TRP A 76 0.38 -4.91 8.27
CA TRP A 76 -0.21 -3.70 7.71
C TRP A 76 -1.71 -3.63 7.95
N LEU A 77 -2.40 -4.77 7.91
CA LEU A 77 -3.83 -4.84 8.25
C LEU A 77 -4.05 -4.47 9.71
N GLU A 78 -3.27 -5.06 10.62
CA GLU A 78 -3.35 -4.75 12.06
C GLU A 78 -3.12 -3.26 12.32
N GLN A 79 -2.04 -2.69 11.76
CA GLN A 79 -1.74 -1.27 11.92
C GLN A 79 -2.83 -0.39 11.30
N ALA A 80 -3.35 -0.76 10.12
CA ALA A 80 -4.45 -0.04 9.49
C ALA A 80 -5.72 -0.05 10.34
N PHE A 81 -6.07 -1.19 10.96
CA PHE A 81 -7.23 -1.26 11.86
C PHE A 81 -7.04 -0.38 13.09
N VAL A 82 -5.86 -0.43 13.71
CA VAL A 82 -5.52 0.43 14.86
C VAL A 82 -5.61 1.90 14.49
N ASP A 83 -4.99 2.30 13.37
CA ASP A 83 -5.01 3.68 12.88
C ASP A 83 -6.44 4.14 12.52
N CYS A 84 -7.28 3.24 11.99
CA CYS A 84 -8.70 3.53 11.72
C CYS A 84 -9.52 3.72 13.00
N ILE A 85 -9.30 2.89 14.02
CA ILE A 85 -9.99 2.99 15.33
C ILE A 85 -9.58 4.28 16.05
N LEU A 86 -8.30 4.65 15.96
CA LEU A 86 -7.78 5.87 16.56
C LEU A 86 -8.23 7.15 15.83
N ARG A 87 -8.70 7.05 14.57
CA ARG A 87 -9.27 8.18 13.85
C ARG A 87 -10.63 8.56 14.45
N GLU A 88 -10.80 9.83 14.82
CA GLU A 88 -12.06 10.34 15.38
C GLU A 88 -13.23 10.32 14.37
N ASP A 89 -12.93 10.30 13.07
CA ASP A 89 -13.95 10.28 12.01
C ASP A 89 -14.11 8.88 11.41
N LEU A 90 -15.37 8.42 11.39
CA LEU A 90 -15.74 7.23 10.65
C LEU A 90 -15.42 7.45 9.16
N PRO A 91 -14.91 6.42 8.46
CA PRO A 91 -14.68 6.53 7.02
C PRO A 91 -16.00 6.85 6.31
N THR A 92 -15.94 7.76 5.34
CA THR A 92 -17.11 8.19 4.59
C THR A 92 -17.54 7.07 3.63
N SER A 93 -18.84 6.97 3.33
CA SER A 93 -19.35 5.97 2.38
C SER A 93 -18.65 6.01 1.02
N GLU A 94 -18.18 7.19 0.59
CA GLU A 94 -17.41 7.35 -0.65
C GLU A 94 -16.00 6.73 -0.56
N GLU A 95 -15.31 6.93 0.57
CA GLU A 95 -14.00 6.32 0.84
C GLU A 95 -14.11 4.79 0.91
N MET A 96 -15.18 4.28 1.52
CA MET A 96 -15.46 2.84 1.58
C MET A 96 -15.69 2.22 0.20
N GLN A 97 -16.44 2.91 -0.65
CA GLN A 97 -16.79 2.43 -1.97
C GLN A 97 -15.61 2.52 -2.95
N GLY A 98 -14.80 3.58 -2.85
CA GLY A 98 -13.57 3.74 -3.62
C GLY A 98 -12.49 2.70 -3.30
N LEU A 99 -12.49 2.19 -2.07
CA LEU A 99 -11.48 1.25 -1.57
C LEU A 99 -12.01 -0.20 -1.43
N ALA A 100 -13.24 -0.46 -1.89
CA ALA A 100 -13.89 -1.77 -1.84
C ALA A 100 -13.81 -2.45 -0.44
N LEU A 101 -13.99 -1.66 0.62
CA LEU A 101 -13.97 -2.15 1.99
C LEU A 101 -15.12 -3.13 2.24
N THR A 102 -14.88 -4.18 3.02
CA THR A 102 -15.94 -5.15 3.35
C THR A 102 -16.79 -4.60 4.50
N LEU A 103 -18.10 -4.86 4.49
CA LEU A 103 -19.01 -4.52 5.60
C LEU A 103 -18.51 -5.00 6.97
N ASN A 104 -17.78 -6.12 6.99
CA ASN A 104 -17.16 -6.67 8.19
C ASN A 104 -16.05 -5.77 8.75
N ASP A 105 -15.24 -5.14 7.89
CA ASP A 105 -14.16 -4.26 8.32
C ASP A 105 -14.74 -2.99 8.99
N PHE A 106 -15.82 -2.46 8.43
CA PHE A 106 -16.56 -1.35 9.02
C PHE A 106 -17.22 -1.73 10.34
N ALA A 107 -17.88 -2.89 10.40
CA ALA A 107 -18.52 -3.37 11.63
C ALA A 107 -17.48 -3.56 12.75
N CYS A 108 -16.30 -4.11 12.44
CA CYS A 108 -15.20 -4.23 13.40
C CYS A 108 -14.74 -2.87 13.93
N ILE A 109 -14.54 -1.88 13.06
CA ILE A 109 -14.12 -0.52 13.46
C ILE A 109 -15.21 0.17 14.29
N ALA A 110 -16.47 0.06 13.87
CA ALA A 110 -17.61 0.67 14.57
C ALA A 110 -17.83 0.05 15.95
N TRP A 111 -17.78 -1.28 16.06
CA TRP A 111 -17.96 -1.99 17.34
C TRP A 111 -16.78 -1.81 18.29
N ALA A 112 -15.56 -1.59 17.79
CA ALA A 112 -14.41 -1.34 18.64
C ALA A 112 -14.43 0.05 19.32
N ARG A 113 -15.33 0.94 18.89
CA ARG A 113 -15.46 2.31 19.41
C ARG A 113 -16.58 2.47 20.45
N ASP A 114 -17.55 1.56 20.49
CA ASP A 114 -18.60 1.47 21.53
C ASP A 114 -18.08 0.87 22.85
#